data_AF-A0A8H7CUX3-F1
#
_entry.id   AF-A0A8H7CUX3-F1
#
_cell.length_a   1.000
_cell.length_b   1.000
_cell.length_c   1.000
_cell.angle_alpha   90.00
_cell.angle_beta   90.00
_cell.angle_gamma   90.00
#
_symmetry.space_group_name_H-M   'P 1'
#
loop_
_entity.id
_entity.type
_entity.pdbx_description
1 polymer ?
#
loop_
_entity_poly.entity_id
_entity_poly.type
_entity_poly.pdbx_seq_one_letter_code
_entity_poly.pdbx_strand_id
1 'polypeptide(L)'
;MGISLVPKDIHLNVDGKVKRERKPKVTNADLPFPTNSYSADLKSWQSTFVPELMDWVATNDDPFAANAHPDFHTVVSNLWKTYYTTYEITDAVYTQAAAAVRNWRSKFGKIGLKAIAASLETLPTIESRADYVANELLDSSFVYETGAYRSELIFRIFAAHLQVVLKTDIWYGHPVGAMAISCAVAECTLQMHKTGACSSDSIKRKGKRSAHSFVAVPWAARAKAYLPGIQKLLTNKWSKIIAMSKPFIDSAAQITIDDTDGDESGADSRGLINISDDSDVEA
;
A
#
# COMPACT_ATOMS: atom_id res chain seq x y z
N MET A 1 49.33 -22.84 -6.56
CA MET A 1 48.89 -22.15 -5.32
C MET A 1 47.45 -22.54 -5.07
N GLY A 2 47.13 -23.16 -3.93
CA GLY A 2 45.76 -23.57 -3.60
C GLY A 2 45.09 -22.54 -2.68
N ILE A 3 43.83 -22.22 -2.95
CA ILE A 3 43.03 -21.32 -2.11
C ILE A 3 42.47 -22.14 -0.94
N SER A 4 42.93 -21.86 0.27
CA SER A 4 42.36 -22.45 1.49
C SER A 4 41.08 -21.72 1.87
N LEU A 5 39.93 -22.35 1.63
CA LEU A 5 38.64 -21.85 2.10
C LEU A 5 38.44 -22.28 3.56
N VAL A 6 38.88 -21.44 4.49
CA VAL A 6 38.55 -21.59 5.92
C VAL A 6 37.02 -21.44 6.09
N PRO A 7 36.30 -22.44 6.61
CA PRO A 7 34.88 -22.30 6.89
C PRO A 7 34.66 -21.22 7.95
N LYS A 8 33.67 -20.34 7.76
CA LYS A 8 33.18 -19.51 8.86
C LYS A 8 32.55 -20.41 9.92
N ASP A 9 32.85 -20.15 11.19
CA ASP A 9 32.31 -20.89 12.32
C ASP A 9 30.77 -20.87 12.34
N ILE A 10 30.17 -22.01 12.03
CA ILE A 10 28.73 -22.21 12.14
C ILE A 10 28.44 -22.59 13.58
N HIS A 11 28.00 -21.62 14.39
CA HIS A 11 27.45 -21.88 15.72
C HIS A 11 26.14 -22.67 15.62
N LEU A 12 26.27 -23.99 15.51
CA LEU A 12 25.17 -24.94 15.61
C LEU A 12 24.61 -24.93 17.03
N ASN A 13 23.30 -24.72 17.14
CA ASN A 13 22.58 -24.84 18.39
C ASN A 13 21.89 -26.22 18.43
N VAL A 14 21.53 -26.70 19.64
CA VAL A 14 21.22 -28.12 19.91
C VAL A 14 20.11 -28.71 19.02
N ASP A 15 19.15 -27.89 18.57
CA ASP A 15 18.05 -28.32 17.69
C ASP A 15 18.41 -28.48 16.19
N GLY A 16 19.70 -28.36 15.82
CA GLY A 16 20.18 -28.50 14.43
C GLY A 16 19.72 -27.41 13.45
N LYS A 17 18.93 -26.43 13.91
CA LYS A 17 18.43 -25.32 13.08
C LYS A 17 19.46 -24.19 13.03
N VAL A 18 20.00 -23.94 11.83
CA VAL A 18 20.87 -22.79 11.55
C VAL A 18 20.09 -21.49 11.79
N LYS A 19 20.29 -20.89 12.98
CA LYS A 19 19.69 -19.63 13.39
C LYS A 19 20.41 -18.50 12.65
N ARG A 20 20.00 -18.23 11.40
CA ARG A 20 20.48 -17.08 10.61
C ARG A 20 20.46 -15.83 11.48
N GLU A 21 21.63 -15.21 11.65
CA GLU A 21 21.74 -13.94 12.36
C GLU A 21 20.85 -12.91 11.67
N ARG A 22 20.01 -12.23 12.46
CA ARG A 22 19.22 -11.12 11.93
C ARG A 22 20.18 -9.95 11.72
N LYS A 23 20.37 -9.54 10.46
CA LYS A 23 21.02 -8.26 10.15
C LYS A 23 20.34 -7.14 10.98
N PRO A 24 21.09 -6.15 11.48
CA PRO A 24 20.49 -4.97 12.13
C PRO A 24 19.37 -4.37 11.27
N LYS A 25 18.25 -4.00 11.88
CA LYS A 25 17.18 -3.27 11.19
C LYS A 25 17.64 -1.82 11.04
N VAL A 26 17.83 -1.38 9.80
CA VAL A 26 18.05 0.03 9.46
C VAL A 26 16.81 0.83 9.84
N THR A 27 17.02 2.02 10.39
CA THR A 27 16.01 2.97 10.88
C THR A 27 16.30 4.39 10.36
N ASN A 28 15.41 5.34 10.66
CA ASN A 28 15.64 6.75 10.34
C ASN A 28 16.89 7.33 11.03
N ALA A 29 17.37 6.73 12.13
CA ALA A 29 18.60 7.13 12.81
C ALA A 29 19.88 6.73 12.05
N ASP A 30 19.76 5.85 11.07
CA ASP A 30 20.85 5.41 10.19
C ASP A 30 20.92 6.25 8.89
N LEU A 31 20.01 7.22 8.70
CA LEU A 31 20.08 8.19 7.60
C LEU A 31 21.27 9.15 7.83
N PRO A 32 22.00 9.55 6.77
CA PRO A 32 23.26 10.30 6.88
C PRO A 32 23.05 11.81 7.16
N PHE A 33 22.12 12.16 8.06
CA PHE A 33 21.87 13.55 8.46
C PHE A 33 22.79 13.99 9.61
N PRO A 34 23.48 15.14 9.51
CA PRO A 34 24.30 15.69 10.58
C PRO A 34 23.54 15.91 11.90
N THR A 35 24.17 15.68 13.05
CA THR A 35 23.53 15.78 14.38
C THR A 35 22.92 17.16 14.67
N ASN A 36 23.47 18.23 14.08
CA ASN A 36 22.97 19.60 14.23
C ASN A 36 21.77 19.95 13.32
N SER A 37 21.49 19.17 12.27
CA SER A 37 20.38 19.39 11.33
C SER A 37 19.36 18.24 11.31
N TYR A 38 19.69 17.07 11.89
CA TYR A 38 18.92 15.82 11.87
C TYR A 38 17.41 15.99 12.05
N SER A 39 16.96 16.80 13.02
CA SER A 39 15.52 16.99 13.26
C SER A 39 14.80 17.80 12.17
N ALA A 40 15.51 18.66 11.44
CA ALA A 40 14.96 19.39 10.30
C ALA A 40 15.02 18.54 9.03
N ASP A 41 16.14 17.84 8.81
CA ASP A 41 16.34 16.97 7.65
C ASP A 41 15.41 15.75 7.67
N LEU A 42 15.19 15.14 8.85
CA LEU A 42 14.20 14.07 9.05
C LEU A 42 12.75 14.58 8.91
N LYS A 43 12.47 15.83 9.30
CA LYS A 43 11.16 16.43 9.04
C LYS A 43 10.95 16.59 7.54
N SER A 44 11.95 17.09 6.80
CA SER A 44 11.93 17.17 5.34
C SER A 44 11.69 15.79 4.72
N TRP A 45 12.43 14.76 5.16
CA TRP A 45 12.30 13.37 4.69
C TRP A 45 10.85 12.88 4.77
N GLN A 46 10.19 13.13 5.90
CA GLN A 46 8.81 12.74 6.17
C GLN A 46 7.74 13.63 5.48
N SER A 47 8.09 14.86 5.06
CA SER A 47 7.13 15.84 4.53
C SER A 47 7.26 16.18 3.05
N THR A 48 8.39 15.92 2.40
CA THR A 48 8.63 16.16 0.96
C THR A 48 9.12 14.90 0.25
N PHE A 49 10.31 14.40 0.60
CA PHE A 49 10.95 13.25 -0.07
C PHE A 49 10.05 12.01 -0.09
N VAL A 50 9.54 11.59 1.08
CA VAL A 50 8.70 10.37 1.16
C VAL A 50 7.36 10.57 0.45
N PRO A 51 6.63 11.69 0.62
CA PRO A 51 5.46 12.01 -0.20
C PRO A 51 5.69 11.95 -1.72
N GLU A 52 6.76 12.57 -2.23
CA GLU A 52 7.06 12.58 -3.66
C GLU A 52 7.42 11.18 -4.18
N LEU A 53 8.20 10.40 -3.41
CA LEU A 53 8.46 8.99 -3.74
C LEU A 53 7.16 8.16 -3.78
N MET A 54 6.19 8.42 -2.88
CA MET A 54 4.91 7.73 -2.89
C MET A 54 3.99 8.18 -4.04
N ASP A 55 4.17 9.38 -4.61
CA ASP A 55 3.47 9.79 -5.82
C ASP A 55 4.00 9.03 -7.05
N TRP A 56 5.33 8.98 -7.24
CA TRP A 56 5.94 8.15 -8.28
C TRP A 56 5.53 6.67 -8.15
N VAL A 57 5.63 6.08 -6.96
CA VAL A 57 5.20 4.69 -6.70
C VAL A 57 3.73 4.46 -7.06
N ALA A 58 2.87 5.44 -6.81
CA ALA A 58 1.44 5.35 -7.09
C ALA A 58 1.11 5.32 -8.59
N THR A 59 2.01 5.77 -9.47
CA THR A 59 1.84 5.68 -10.93
C THR A 59 2.26 4.34 -11.55
N ASN A 60 2.97 3.48 -10.81
CA ASN A 60 3.53 2.24 -11.35
C ASN A 60 2.47 1.14 -11.55
N ASP A 61 2.60 0.39 -12.66
CA ASP A 61 1.79 -0.81 -12.97
C ASP A 61 2.13 -2.04 -12.11
N ASP A 62 3.19 -1.97 -11.31
CA ASP A 62 3.39 -2.89 -10.18
C ASP A 62 3.75 -2.12 -8.91
N PRO A 63 2.74 -1.57 -8.20
CA PRO A 63 2.97 -0.78 -7.01
C PRO A 63 3.38 -1.66 -5.81
N PHE A 64 3.26 -2.99 -5.92
CA PHE A 64 3.80 -3.95 -4.93
C PHE A 64 5.28 -4.21 -5.17
N ALA A 65 5.72 -4.44 -6.40
CA ALA A 65 7.13 -4.58 -6.75
C ALA A 65 7.86 -3.24 -6.97
N ALA A 66 7.24 -2.09 -6.66
CA ALA A 66 7.82 -0.76 -6.94
C ALA A 66 9.22 -0.53 -6.34
N ASN A 67 9.52 -1.12 -5.17
CA ASN A 67 10.86 -1.09 -4.56
C ASN A 67 11.87 -2.10 -5.17
N ALA A 68 11.49 -2.79 -6.24
CA ALA A 68 12.30 -3.65 -7.08
C ALA A 68 12.18 -3.25 -8.58
N HIS A 69 11.51 -2.13 -8.87
CA HIS A 69 11.46 -1.55 -10.21
C HIS A 69 12.87 -1.11 -10.65
N PRO A 70 13.27 -1.25 -11.94
CA PRO A 70 14.60 -0.87 -12.40
C PRO A 70 15.01 0.56 -12.02
N ASP A 71 14.09 1.51 -12.17
CA ASP A 71 14.34 2.91 -11.86
C ASP A 71 14.26 3.29 -10.37
N PHE A 72 13.93 2.35 -9.47
CA PHE A 72 13.72 2.67 -8.04
C PHE A 72 14.95 3.35 -7.42
N HIS A 73 16.15 2.81 -7.66
CA HIS A 73 17.40 3.43 -7.19
C HIS A 73 17.68 4.77 -7.88
N THR A 74 17.34 4.91 -9.17
CA THR A 74 17.51 6.17 -9.93
C THR A 74 16.62 7.27 -9.35
N VAL A 75 15.33 6.99 -9.13
CA VAL A 75 14.37 7.93 -8.53
C VAL A 75 14.79 8.31 -7.12
N VAL A 76 15.09 7.34 -6.25
CA VAL A 76 15.57 7.60 -4.88
C VAL A 76 16.87 8.43 -4.88
N SER A 77 17.80 8.17 -5.80
CA SER A 77 19.04 8.96 -5.93
C SER A 77 18.81 10.38 -6.44
N ASN A 78 17.83 10.59 -7.33
CA ASN A 78 17.50 11.91 -7.86
C ASN A 78 16.75 12.75 -6.81
N LEU A 79 15.71 12.20 -6.18
CA LEU A 79 15.01 12.83 -5.06
C LEU A 79 15.98 13.22 -3.93
N TRP A 80 16.96 12.35 -3.62
CA TRP A 80 17.95 12.65 -2.60
C TRP A 80 18.82 13.86 -2.97
N LYS A 81 19.28 13.94 -4.22
CA LYS A 81 20.07 15.10 -4.70
C LYS A 81 19.24 16.39 -4.73
N THR A 82 17.94 16.31 -5.01
CA THR A 82 17.02 17.47 -4.99
C THR A 82 16.90 18.06 -3.59
N TYR A 83 16.68 17.22 -2.55
CA TYR A 83 16.42 17.70 -1.19
C TYR A 83 17.66 17.79 -0.29
N TYR A 84 18.74 17.07 -0.61
CA TYR A 84 19.91 16.89 0.26
C TYR A 84 21.23 17.06 -0.52
N THR A 85 21.38 18.17 -1.24
CA THR A 85 22.55 18.50 -2.07
C THR A 85 23.91 18.40 -1.36
N THR A 86 23.93 18.46 -0.02
CA THR A 86 25.13 18.42 0.83
C THR A 86 25.50 17.03 1.34
N TYR A 87 24.67 16.00 1.14
CA TYR A 87 24.85 14.68 1.78
C TYR A 87 25.01 13.57 0.74
N GLU A 88 26.04 12.73 0.90
CA GLU A 88 26.19 11.53 0.07
C GLU A 88 25.06 10.53 0.35
N ILE A 89 24.57 9.88 -0.71
CA ILE A 89 23.53 8.85 -0.60
C ILE A 89 24.14 7.52 -0.14
N THR A 90 23.50 6.86 0.83
CA THR A 90 23.98 5.60 1.41
C THR A 90 22.96 4.46 1.25
N ASP A 91 23.40 3.21 1.48
CA ASP A 91 22.52 2.04 1.53
C ASP A 91 21.36 2.18 2.53
N ALA A 92 21.54 2.99 3.59
CA ALA A 92 20.49 3.28 4.54
C ALA A 92 19.34 4.07 3.89
N VAL A 93 19.63 5.03 3.01
CA VAL A 93 18.64 5.81 2.27
C VAL A 93 17.77 4.90 1.39
N TYR A 94 18.40 4.03 0.58
CA TYR A 94 17.67 3.06 -0.24
C TYR A 94 16.85 2.08 0.61
N THR A 95 17.38 1.65 1.76
CA THR A 95 16.70 0.73 2.67
C THR A 95 15.48 1.38 3.32
N GLN A 96 15.58 2.62 3.81
CA GLN A 96 14.45 3.37 4.39
C GLN A 96 13.43 3.75 3.32
N ALA A 97 13.85 4.16 2.12
CA ALA A 97 12.95 4.41 1.00
C ALA A 97 12.12 3.17 0.65
N ALA A 98 12.77 2.00 0.51
CA ALA A 98 12.08 0.73 0.23
C ALA A 98 11.16 0.28 1.38
N ALA A 99 11.46 0.71 2.62
CA ALA A 99 10.64 0.43 3.79
C ALA A 99 9.39 1.32 3.84
N ALA A 100 9.52 2.62 3.53
CA ALA A 100 8.40 3.53 3.35
C ALA A 100 7.38 3.02 2.29
N VAL A 101 7.86 2.46 1.17
CA VAL A 101 7.03 1.82 0.13
C VAL A 101 6.21 0.64 0.69
N ARG A 102 6.79 -0.21 1.54
CA ARG A 102 6.07 -1.35 2.16
C ARG A 102 4.96 -0.84 3.10
N ASN A 103 5.26 0.17 3.89
CA ASN A 103 4.34 0.68 4.91
C ASN A 103 3.18 1.48 4.31
N TRP A 104 3.47 2.23 3.25
CA TRP A 104 2.45 2.89 2.44
C TRP A 104 1.41 1.87 1.98
N ARG A 105 1.84 0.73 1.40
CA ARG A 105 0.94 -0.40 1.08
C ARG A 105 0.22 -0.95 2.31
N SER A 106 0.92 -1.24 3.40
CA SER A 106 0.32 -1.75 4.65
C SER A 106 -0.68 -0.78 5.30
N LYS A 107 -0.58 0.53 5.03
CA LYS A 107 -1.54 1.55 5.49
C LYS A 107 -2.90 1.42 4.79
N PHE A 108 -2.93 1.10 3.49
CA PHE A 108 -4.19 0.81 2.77
C PHE A 108 -4.90 -0.36 3.46
N GLY A 109 -4.19 -1.47 3.70
CA GLY A 109 -4.74 -2.65 4.37
C GLY A 109 -5.33 -2.34 5.76
N LYS A 110 -4.63 -1.55 6.58
CA LYS A 110 -5.13 -1.06 7.88
C LYS A 110 -6.41 -0.23 7.74
N ILE A 111 -6.50 0.63 6.73
CA ILE A 111 -7.67 1.51 6.51
C ILE A 111 -8.86 0.75 5.92
N GLY A 112 -8.65 -0.16 4.96
CA GLY A 112 -9.71 -1.01 4.41
C GLY A 112 -10.32 -1.95 5.45
N LEU A 113 -9.51 -2.48 6.37
CA LEU A 113 -10.02 -3.25 7.52
C LEU A 113 -10.90 -2.38 8.44
N LYS A 114 -10.48 -1.15 8.74
CA LYS A 114 -11.25 -0.21 9.57
C LYS A 114 -12.56 0.21 8.87
N ALA A 115 -12.52 0.46 7.57
CA ALA A 115 -13.69 0.86 6.78
C ALA A 115 -14.76 -0.26 6.76
N ILE A 116 -14.38 -1.48 6.37
CA ILE A 116 -15.32 -2.62 6.39
C ILE A 116 -15.83 -2.91 7.79
N ALA A 117 -14.99 -2.87 8.82
CA ALA A 117 -15.46 -3.08 10.20
C ALA A 117 -16.56 -2.08 10.60
N ALA A 118 -16.38 -0.79 10.29
CA ALA A 118 -17.37 0.25 10.57
C ALA A 118 -18.68 0.05 9.77
N SER A 119 -18.61 -0.33 8.49
CA SER A 119 -19.81 -0.66 7.69
C SER A 119 -20.56 -1.84 8.30
N LEU A 120 -19.86 -2.93 8.64
CA LEU A 120 -20.49 -4.13 9.23
C LEU A 120 -21.04 -3.90 10.63
N GLU A 121 -20.48 -2.97 11.42
CA GLU A 121 -21.02 -2.57 12.73
C GLU A 121 -22.42 -1.94 12.65
N THR A 122 -22.79 -1.35 11.50
CA THR A 122 -24.17 -0.86 11.27
C THR A 122 -25.20 -1.97 11.06
N LEU A 123 -24.75 -3.18 10.71
CA LEU A 123 -25.61 -4.33 10.40
C LEU A 123 -25.79 -5.20 11.67
N PRO A 124 -27.03 -5.54 12.08
CA PRO A 124 -27.29 -6.07 13.42
C PRO A 124 -27.01 -7.57 13.58
N THR A 125 -26.92 -8.35 12.50
CA THR A 125 -26.75 -9.82 12.57
C THR A 125 -25.57 -10.32 11.74
N ILE A 126 -25.12 -11.55 11.99
CA ILE A 126 -24.02 -12.17 11.23
C ILE A 126 -24.48 -12.46 9.79
N GLU A 127 -25.75 -12.83 9.62
CA GLU A 127 -26.39 -13.14 8.35
C GLU A 127 -26.46 -11.88 7.47
N SER A 128 -27.01 -10.78 7.99
CA SER A 128 -27.08 -9.50 7.24
C SER A 128 -25.70 -8.96 6.85
N ARG A 129 -24.66 -9.19 7.67
CA ARG A 129 -23.26 -8.89 7.34
C ARG A 129 -22.70 -9.79 6.25
N ALA A 130 -23.02 -11.09 6.26
CA ALA A 130 -22.59 -12.02 5.22
C ALA A 130 -23.28 -11.73 3.88
N ASP A 131 -24.58 -11.42 3.90
CA ASP A 131 -25.36 -11.04 2.72
C ASP A 131 -24.83 -9.74 2.09
N TYR A 132 -24.55 -8.72 2.91
CA TYR A 132 -23.89 -7.49 2.46
C TYR A 132 -22.54 -7.78 1.77
N VAL A 133 -21.66 -8.54 2.42
CA VAL A 133 -20.34 -8.90 1.84
C VAL A 133 -20.48 -9.75 0.57
N ALA A 134 -21.50 -10.62 0.48
CA ALA A 134 -21.77 -11.40 -0.72
C ALA A 134 -22.22 -10.51 -1.89
N ASN A 135 -23.10 -9.53 -1.64
CA ASN A 135 -23.57 -8.57 -2.63
C ASN A 135 -22.44 -7.65 -3.12
N GLU A 136 -21.63 -7.11 -2.21
CA GLU A 136 -20.47 -6.27 -2.55
C GLU A 136 -19.46 -7.01 -3.45
N LEU A 137 -19.23 -8.30 -3.18
CA LEU A 137 -18.33 -9.13 -3.97
C LEU A 137 -18.93 -9.67 -5.28
N LEU A 138 -20.26 -9.67 -5.43
CA LEU A 138 -20.93 -10.11 -6.66
C LEU A 138 -20.58 -9.16 -7.80
N ASP A 139 -19.99 -9.69 -8.87
CA ASP A 139 -19.47 -8.95 -10.03
C ASP A 139 -18.57 -7.74 -9.71
N SER A 140 -17.97 -7.75 -8.51
CA SER A 140 -17.24 -6.61 -7.92
C SER A 140 -18.09 -5.35 -7.82
N SER A 141 -19.36 -5.47 -7.39
CA SER A 141 -20.29 -4.35 -7.16
C SER A 141 -19.70 -3.24 -6.27
N PHE A 142 -18.80 -3.60 -5.34
CA PHE A 142 -18.00 -2.65 -4.55
C PHE A 142 -17.12 -1.69 -5.37
N VAL A 143 -16.99 -1.89 -6.68
CA VAL A 143 -16.30 -0.98 -7.61
C VAL A 143 -17.27 0.01 -8.27
N TYR A 144 -18.57 -0.33 -8.40
CA TYR A 144 -19.51 0.33 -9.31
C TYR A 144 -20.62 1.16 -8.63
N GLU A 145 -20.67 1.24 -7.30
CA GLU A 145 -21.73 1.87 -6.48
C GLU A 145 -22.32 3.18 -7.04
N THR A 146 -21.47 4.11 -7.52
CA THR A 146 -21.90 5.36 -8.20
C THR A 146 -21.27 5.54 -9.60
N GLY A 147 -20.95 4.42 -10.24
CA GLY A 147 -20.10 4.30 -11.43
C GLY A 147 -18.74 3.69 -11.10
N ALA A 148 -18.00 3.27 -12.13
CA ALA A 148 -16.75 2.52 -11.96
C ALA A 148 -15.68 3.29 -11.15
N TYR A 149 -15.11 2.61 -10.15
CA TYR A 149 -14.15 3.10 -9.17
C TYR A 149 -14.68 4.22 -8.25
N ARG A 150 -16.01 4.25 -7.99
CA ARG A 150 -16.66 5.30 -7.19
C ARG A 150 -17.49 4.81 -6.00
N SER A 151 -17.07 3.74 -5.33
CA SER A 151 -17.66 3.38 -4.03
C SER A 151 -17.07 4.16 -2.87
N GLU A 152 -17.86 4.34 -1.81
CA GLU A 152 -17.37 4.97 -0.58
C GLU A 152 -16.18 4.19 0.00
N LEU A 153 -16.22 2.86 -0.08
CA LEU A 153 -15.14 1.98 0.37
C LEU A 153 -13.81 2.25 -0.37
N ILE A 154 -13.85 2.36 -1.70
CA ILE A 154 -12.66 2.67 -2.50
C ILE A 154 -12.15 4.08 -2.19
N PHE A 155 -13.04 5.08 -2.07
CA PHE A 155 -12.65 6.44 -1.73
C PHE A 155 -11.99 6.54 -0.34
N ARG A 156 -12.54 5.86 0.68
CA ARG A 156 -11.95 5.79 2.03
C ARG A 156 -10.56 5.18 2.03
N ILE A 157 -10.30 4.17 1.20
CA ILE A 157 -8.99 3.53 1.10
C ILE A 157 -8.03 4.41 0.26
N PHE A 158 -8.47 4.96 -0.86
CA PHE A 158 -7.64 5.79 -1.76
C PHE A 158 -7.23 7.12 -1.12
N ALA A 159 -8.06 7.69 -0.25
CA ALA A 159 -7.72 8.83 0.60
C ALA A 159 -6.45 8.61 1.44
N ALA A 160 -6.09 7.35 1.74
CA ALA A 160 -4.84 7.01 2.44
C ALA A 160 -3.57 7.45 1.68
N HIS A 161 -3.61 7.45 0.34
CA HIS A 161 -2.54 7.94 -0.53
C HIS A 161 -2.66 9.44 -0.77
N LEU A 162 -3.87 9.99 -0.99
CA LEU A 162 -4.05 11.45 -1.13
C LEU A 162 -3.54 12.21 0.10
N GLN A 163 -3.79 11.70 1.31
CA GLN A 163 -3.27 12.26 2.56
C GLN A 163 -1.71 12.28 2.62
N VAL A 164 -1.03 11.43 1.83
CA VAL A 164 0.42 11.46 1.64
C VAL A 164 0.79 12.52 0.60
N VAL A 165 0.24 12.42 -0.62
CA VAL A 165 0.74 13.16 -1.79
C VAL A 165 0.21 14.60 -1.91
N LEU A 166 -0.79 15.01 -1.13
CA LEU A 166 -1.20 16.42 -1.00
C LEU A 166 -0.13 17.35 -0.36
N LYS A 167 1.12 16.89 -0.26
CA LYS A 167 2.29 17.62 0.25
C LYS A 167 3.44 17.73 -0.77
N THR A 168 3.32 17.10 -1.94
CA THR A 168 4.26 17.27 -3.05
C THR A 168 3.70 18.27 -4.06
N ASP A 169 4.54 19.20 -4.50
CA ASP A 169 4.26 20.11 -5.63
C ASP A 169 4.53 19.43 -6.99
N ILE A 170 5.19 18.26 -6.97
CA ILE A 170 5.51 17.43 -8.14
C ILE A 170 4.44 16.33 -8.30
N TRP A 171 3.99 16.16 -9.55
CA TRP A 171 2.97 15.22 -10.00
C TRP A 171 3.61 14.28 -11.04
N TYR A 172 3.66 12.98 -10.76
CA TYR A 172 4.22 11.99 -11.69
C TYR A 172 3.22 11.45 -12.72
N GLY A 173 1.92 11.45 -12.40
CA GLY A 173 0.88 10.95 -13.29
C GLY A 173 -0.45 10.73 -12.58
N HIS A 174 -1.41 10.12 -13.27
CA HIS A 174 -2.59 9.60 -12.57
C HIS A 174 -2.16 8.39 -11.71
N PRO A 175 -2.59 8.30 -10.43
CA PRO A 175 -2.08 7.30 -9.49
C PRO A 175 -2.77 5.93 -9.67
N VAL A 176 -2.57 5.33 -10.85
CA VAL A 176 -3.19 4.07 -11.30
C VAL A 176 -2.89 2.89 -10.35
N GLY A 177 -1.65 2.80 -9.87
CA GLY A 177 -1.20 1.77 -8.95
C GLY A 177 -1.79 1.94 -7.55
N ALA A 178 -1.94 3.17 -7.05
CA ALA A 178 -2.62 3.41 -5.78
C ALA A 178 -4.11 3.02 -5.87
N MET A 179 -4.81 3.38 -6.95
CA MET A 179 -6.20 2.96 -7.15
C MET A 179 -6.32 1.43 -7.27
N ALA A 180 -5.36 0.77 -7.92
CA ALA A 180 -5.31 -0.68 -8.03
C ALA A 180 -5.13 -1.37 -6.67
N ILE A 181 -4.29 -0.81 -5.79
CA ILE A 181 -4.18 -1.25 -4.39
C ILE A 181 -5.51 -1.02 -3.65
N SER A 182 -6.16 0.14 -3.79
CA SER A 182 -7.46 0.40 -3.14
C SER A 182 -8.50 -0.65 -3.48
N CYS A 183 -8.62 -1.03 -4.76
CA CYS A 183 -9.56 -2.04 -5.22
C CYS A 183 -9.20 -3.44 -4.68
N ALA A 184 -7.92 -3.83 -4.74
CA ALA A 184 -7.47 -5.12 -4.20
C ALA A 184 -7.60 -5.21 -2.67
N VAL A 185 -7.46 -4.10 -1.96
CA VAL A 185 -7.63 -4.03 -0.50
C VAL A 185 -9.10 -4.05 -0.10
N ALA A 186 -9.98 -3.34 -0.82
CA ALA A 186 -11.43 -3.43 -0.63
C ALA A 186 -11.92 -4.87 -0.82
N GLU A 187 -11.51 -5.52 -1.93
CA GLU A 187 -11.80 -6.93 -2.17
C GLU A 187 -11.21 -7.84 -1.08
N CYS A 188 -9.96 -7.63 -0.66
CA CYS A 188 -9.34 -8.36 0.45
C CYS A 188 -10.19 -8.28 1.73
N THR A 189 -10.57 -7.08 2.14
CA THR A 189 -11.22 -6.85 3.43
C THR A 189 -12.66 -7.34 3.43
N LEU A 190 -13.34 -7.32 2.29
CA LEU A 190 -14.60 -8.04 2.06
C LEU A 190 -14.39 -9.57 2.14
N GLN A 191 -13.43 -10.15 1.40
CA GLN A 191 -13.16 -11.59 1.40
C GLN A 191 -12.83 -12.12 2.82
N MET A 192 -12.16 -11.33 3.65
CA MET A 192 -11.88 -11.64 5.07
C MET A 192 -13.13 -11.69 5.96
N HIS A 193 -14.22 -11.03 5.57
CA HIS A 193 -15.48 -10.94 6.33
C HIS A 193 -16.65 -11.69 5.68
N LYS A 194 -16.38 -12.58 4.72
CA LYS A 194 -17.38 -13.40 3.99
C LYS A 194 -18.38 -14.18 4.83
N THR A 195 -18.08 -14.45 6.10
CA THR A 195 -18.97 -15.16 7.04
C THR A 195 -19.71 -14.21 7.99
N GLY A 196 -19.72 -12.90 7.72
CA GLY A 196 -20.33 -11.84 8.55
C GLY A 196 -19.71 -11.60 9.93
N ALA A 197 -18.80 -12.47 10.36
CA ALA A 197 -18.14 -12.40 11.66
C ALA A 197 -17.00 -11.37 11.65
N CYS A 198 -17.11 -10.33 12.47
CA CYS A 198 -16.05 -9.33 12.64
C CYS A 198 -14.75 -9.99 13.14
N SER A 199 -13.62 -9.65 12.53
CA SER A 199 -12.35 -10.35 12.80
C SER A 199 -11.88 -10.26 14.27
N SER A 200 -12.32 -9.23 15.00
CA SER A 200 -12.07 -9.02 16.43
C SER A 200 -12.39 -10.22 17.32
N ASP A 201 -13.46 -10.97 17.04
CA ASP A 201 -13.87 -12.15 17.82
C ASP A 201 -13.13 -13.44 17.43
N SER A 202 -12.63 -13.52 16.19
CA SER A 202 -11.88 -14.68 15.70
C SER A 202 -10.38 -14.59 15.97
N ILE A 203 -9.78 -13.39 15.91
CA ILE A 203 -8.37 -13.11 16.24
C ILE A 203 -8.02 -13.61 17.65
N LYS A 204 -8.92 -13.40 18.63
CA LYS A 204 -8.72 -13.85 20.02
C LYS A 204 -8.68 -15.37 20.19
N ARG A 205 -9.09 -16.17 19.20
CA ARG A 205 -9.33 -17.63 19.34
C ARG A 205 -8.33 -18.53 18.60
N LYS A 206 -7.43 -18.02 17.76
CA LYS A 206 -6.42 -18.85 17.06
C LYS A 206 -5.04 -18.17 17.01
N GLY A 207 -4.14 -18.58 17.89
CA GLY A 207 -2.71 -18.22 17.91
C GLY A 207 -1.86 -18.85 16.79
N LYS A 208 -2.41 -18.98 15.58
CA LYS A 208 -1.74 -19.43 14.36
C LYS A 208 -2.20 -18.53 13.22
N ARG A 209 -1.26 -18.02 12.43
CA ARG A 209 -1.51 -17.15 11.26
C ARG A 209 -2.68 -17.70 10.44
N SER A 210 -3.75 -16.94 10.32
CA SER A 210 -4.94 -17.41 9.61
C SER A 210 -4.68 -17.48 8.09
N ALA A 211 -5.40 -18.37 7.41
CA ALA A 211 -5.42 -18.45 5.94
C ALA A 211 -6.01 -17.19 5.26
N HIS A 212 -6.43 -16.20 6.05
CA HIS A 212 -6.96 -14.91 5.61
C HIS A 212 -6.07 -13.73 6.07
N SER A 213 -4.83 -14.00 6.51
CA SER A 213 -3.86 -12.92 6.71
C SER A 213 -3.46 -12.30 5.37
N PHE A 214 -3.04 -11.03 5.39
CA PHE A 214 -2.54 -10.32 4.19
C PHE A 214 -1.35 -11.01 3.49
N VAL A 215 -0.72 -12.00 4.10
CA VAL A 215 0.41 -12.78 3.57
C VAL A 215 -0.04 -14.05 2.82
N ALA A 216 -1.34 -14.41 2.85
CA ALA A 216 -1.83 -15.70 2.35
C ALA A 216 -2.38 -15.69 0.92
N VAL A 217 -2.60 -14.52 0.33
CA VAL A 217 -3.18 -14.33 -1.02
C VAL A 217 -2.37 -13.26 -1.76
N PRO A 218 -2.11 -13.41 -3.06
CA PRO A 218 -1.25 -12.50 -3.81
C PRO A 218 -1.95 -11.20 -4.22
N TRP A 219 -2.02 -10.25 -3.30
CA TRP A 219 -2.64 -8.94 -3.55
C TRP A 219 -1.95 -8.13 -4.65
N ALA A 220 -0.66 -8.37 -4.92
CA ALA A 220 0.05 -7.81 -6.06
C ALA A 220 -0.61 -8.17 -7.40
N ALA A 221 -0.98 -9.44 -7.58
CA ALA A 221 -1.69 -9.88 -8.77
C ALA A 221 -3.17 -9.44 -8.78
N ARG A 222 -3.80 -9.32 -7.60
CA ARG A 222 -5.16 -8.77 -7.52
C ARG A 222 -5.21 -7.31 -7.93
N ALA A 223 -4.26 -6.48 -7.47
CA ALA A 223 -4.10 -5.09 -7.90
C ALA A 223 -3.83 -5.00 -9.41
N LYS A 224 -2.84 -5.74 -9.93
CA LYS A 224 -2.52 -5.76 -11.38
C LYS A 224 -3.74 -6.01 -12.26
N ALA A 225 -4.62 -6.93 -11.85
CA ALA A 225 -5.80 -7.25 -12.64
C ALA A 225 -6.84 -6.10 -12.71
N TYR A 226 -6.84 -5.14 -11.78
CA TYR A 226 -7.69 -3.93 -11.87
C TYR A 226 -7.16 -2.88 -12.87
N LEU A 227 -5.86 -2.88 -13.18
CA LEU A 227 -5.21 -1.83 -13.99
C LEU A 227 -5.81 -1.62 -15.39
N PRO A 228 -6.21 -2.64 -16.17
CA PRO A 228 -6.74 -2.43 -17.53
C PRO A 228 -8.07 -1.67 -17.59
N GLY A 229 -8.77 -1.49 -16.47
CA GLY A 229 -9.86 -0.53 -16.33
C GLY A 229 -9.35 0.84 -15.84
N ILE A 230 -8.53 0.86 -14.78
CA ILE A 230 -8.01 2.09 -14.18
C ILE A 230 -7.21 2.95 -15.19
N GLN A 231 -6.37 2.33 -16.03
CA GLN A 231 -5.55 3.01 -17.04
C GLN A 231 -6.37 3.67 -18.16
N LYS A 232 -7.61 3.24 -18.39
CA LYS A 232 -8.53 3.82 -19.39
C LYS A 232 -9.38 4.97 -18.82
N LEU A 233 -9.28 5.28 -17.53
CA LEU A 233 -10.03 6.38 -16.91
C LEU A 233 -9.57 7.73 -17.45
N LEU A 234 -10.50 8.47 -18.06
CA LEU A 234 -10.28 9.83 -18.54
C LEU A 234 -9.99 10.79 -17.38
N THR A 235 -9.25 11.87 -17.67
CA THR A 235 -8.84 12.87 -16.67
C THR A 235 -10.01 13.48 -15.88
N ASN A 236 -11.18 13.68 -16.50
CA ASN A 236 -12.38 14.16 -15.79
C ASN A 236 -12.94 13.13 -14.79
N LYS A 237 -12.87 11.82 -15.10
CA LYS A 237 -13.22 10.75 -14.15
C LYS A 237 -12.23 10.74 -12.97
N TRP A 238 -10.93 10.95 -13.22
CA TRP A 238 -9.92 11.13 -12.16
C TRP A 238 -10.19 12.36 -11.28
N SER A 239 -10.54 13.51 -11.86
CA SER A 239 -10.91 14.70 -11.10
C SER A 239 -12.11 14.44 -10.18
N LYS A 240 -13.16 13.74 -10.68
CA LYS A 240 -14.31 13.32 -9.87
C LYS A 240 -13.89 12.36 -8.74
N ILE A 241 -13.09 11.33 -9.02
CA ILE A 241 -12.57 10.38 -8.02
C ILE A 241 -11.77 11.09 -6.90
N ILE A 242 -10.85 11.98 -7.26
CA ILE A 242 -10.03 12.72 -6.30
C ILE A 242 -10.90 13.65 -5.46
N ALA A 243 -11.87 14.34 -6.06
CA ALA A 243 -12.81 15.21 -5.35
C ALA A 243 -13.67 14.43 -4.34
N MET A 244 -14.24 13.28 -4.74
CA MET A 244 -15.06 12.42 -3.87
C MET A 244 -14.23 11.72 -2.78
N SER A 245 -12.92 11.61 -2.95
CA SER A 245 -12.02 11.03 -1.93
C SER A 245 -11.56 12.02 -0.85
N LYS A 246 -11.59 13.34 -1.14
CA LYS A 246 -11.14 14.38 -0.19
C LYS A 246 -11.84 14.36 1.19
N PRO A 247 -13.16 14.11 1.31
CA PRO A 247 -13.85 14.07 2.62
C PRO A 247 -13.34 12.99 3.58
N PHE A 248 -12.66 11.94 3.08
CA PHE A 248 -12.13 10.85 3.91
C PHE A 248 -10.67 11.06 4.33
N ILE A 249 -10.09 12.22 4.01
CA ILE A 249 -8.72 12.58 4.38
C ILE A 249 -8.70 13.06 5.84
N ASP A 250 -8.25 12.18 6.74
CA ASP A 250 -8.06 12.49 8.16
C ASP A 250 -7.02 13.61 8.32
N SER A 251 -7.50 14.83 8.59
CA SER A 251 -6.64 16.01 8.73
C SER A 251 -5.88 16.07 10.06
N ALA A 252 -6.23 15.21 11.04
CA ALA A 252 -5.55 15.14 12.34
C ALA A 252 -4.44 14.06 12.36
N ALA A 253 -4.58 13.00 11.57
CA ALA A 253 -3.58 11.93 11.51
C ALA A 253 -2.30 12.37 10.75
N GLN A 254 -1.28 12.79 11.49
CA GLN A 254 0.08 12.86 10.95
C GLN A 254 0.53 11.46 10.48
N ILE A 255 0.95 11.36 9.22
CA ILE A 255 1.39 10.10 8.64
C ILE A 255 2.85 9.84 9.01
N THR A 256 3.07 9.29 10.20
CA THR A 256 4.31 8.61 10.52
C THR A 256 4.32 7.25 9.84
N ILE A 257 5.26 7.03 8.94
CA ILE A 257 5.37 5.81 8.14
C ILE A 257 6.27 4.81 8.88
N ASP A 258 5.72 3.68 9.35
CA ASP A 258 6.34 2.75 10.31
C ASP A 258 6.47 1.29 9.79
N ASP A 259 7.67 0.71 9.99
CA ASP A 259 8.35 -0.27 9.11
C ASP A 259 8.14 -1.76 9.42
N THR A 260 7.22 -2.45 8.71
CA THR A 260 7.15 -3.93 8.68
C THR A 260 6.35 -4.55 7.49
N ASP A 261 6.99 -5.51 6.78
CA ASP A 261 6.55 -6.71 6.00
C ASP A 261 5.17 -6.73 5.26
N GLY A 262 4.93 -7.40 4.11
CA GLY A 262 5.70 -8.27 3.18
C GLY A 262 4.78 -8.86 2.06
N ASP A 263 5.32 -9.51 1.02
CA ASP A 263 4.66 -9.76 -0.31
C ASP A 263 3.98 -11.18 -0.45
N GLU A 264 3.51 -11.78 -1.57
CA GLU A 264 3.96 -11.84 -3.00
C GLU A 264 2.84 -12.19 -4.08
N SER A 265 2.95 -13.23 -4.95
CA SER A 265 2.28 -13.31 -6.30
C SER A 265 1.42 -14.57 -6.69
N GLY A 266 0.58 -14.44 -7.75
CA GLY A 266 -0.30 -15.49 -8.34
C GLY A 266 -1.57 -14.96 -9.06
N ALA A 267 -1.80 -15.33 -10.33
CA ALA A 267 -2.65 -14.61 -11.31
C ALA A 267 -4.20 -14.79 -11.24
N ASP A 268 -4.96 -13.88 -11.88
CA ASP A 268 -6.42 -13.72 -11.72
C ASP A 268 -7.10 -12.85 -12.83
N SER A 269 -8.44 -12.78 -12.92
CA SER A 269 -9.21 -12.45 -14.15
C SER A 269 -9.81 -11.04 -14.31
N ARG A 270 -9.51 -10.06 -13.44
CA ARG A 270 -10.26 -8.78 -13.32
C ARG A 270 -10.13 -7.76 -14.46
N GLY A 271 -9.33 -8.02 -15.49
CA GLY A 271 -9.02 -7.05 -16.56
C GLY A 271 -10.20 -6.66 -17.46
N LEU A 272 -11.41 -7.13 -17.17
CA LEU A 272 -12.65 -6.99 -17.95
C LEU A 272 -13.66 -6.01 -17.32
N ILE A 273 -13.20 -5.12 -16.43
CA ILE A 273 -14.04 -4.04 -15.90
C ILE A 273 -14.47 -3.11 -17.04
N ASN A 274 -15.78 -3.10 -17.32
CA ASN A 274 -16.39 -2.24 -18.31
C ASN A 274 -16.58 -0.84 -17.72
N ILE A 275 -15.88 0.14 -18.27
CA ILE A 275 -16.07 1.54 -17.94
C ILE A 275 -17.29 2.02 -18.72
N SER A 276 -18.27 2.58 -18.02
CA SER A 276 -19.34 3.31 -18.67
C SER A 276 -18.81 4.62 -19.24
N ASP A 277 -19.06 4.84 -20.52
CA ASP A 277 -19.16 6.20 -21.05
C ASP A 277 -20.42 6.86 -20.46
N ASP A 278 -20.36 7.26 -19.17
CA ASP A 278 -21.25 8.31 -18.68
C ASP A 278 -20.93 9.55 -19.52
N SER A 279 -21.70 9.72 -20.58
CA SER A 279 -21.82 10.94 -21.36
C SER A 279 -22.56 11.94 -20.48
N ASP A 280 -21.79 12.57 -19.59
CA ASP A 280 -22.21 13.77 -18.85
C ASP A 280 -22.51 14.87 -19.90
N VAL A 281 -23.71 14.85 -20.49
CA VAL A 281 -24.20 15.93 -21.34
C VAL A 281 -24.49 17.11 -20.43
N GLU A 282 -23.58 18.08 -20.41
CA GLU A 282 -23.74 19.32 -19.66
C GLU A 282 -24.97 20.10 -20.18
N ALA A 283 -25.73 20.67 -19.24
CA ALA A 283 -26.96 21.42 -19.44
C ALA A 283 -27.00 22.65 -18.53
#